data_AF-A0A2D6IMM7-F1
#
_entry.id   AF-A0A2D6IMM7-F1
#
_cell.length_a   1.000
_cell.length_b   1.000
_cell.length_c   1.000
_cell.angle_alpha   90.00
_cell.angle_beta   90.00
_cell.angle_gamma   90.00
#
_symmetry.space_group_name_H-M   'P 1'
#
loop_
_entity.id
_entity.type
_entity.pdbx_description
1 polymer ?
#
loop_
_entity_poly.entity_id
_entity_poly.type
_entity_poly.pdbx_seq_one_letter_code
_entity_poly.pdbx_strand_id
1 'polypeptide(L)'
;EREYLLVFQNNHELRATGGFIGSIGLVHVDRGVLEDIDVQTVYDPDGQLKEFIAPPDPLTPITDRWYLRDANWFIDYTVSARKIADFFEQEGGSTVDGVIALTPDVLQGMLEITGPIEMPTYDVTVTADNFAAVTQEQVTYFYDKELNRPKQFLADLTPILLNRVLASEGRDPLAVLGIFTRLLQEKDMLVWLRDEDEAARIARLGWDGALPEEHPGLLSVINSNIGGHKSDQFVDQEIDYRTSVQGDGVVEATVTIRRTHNGPTEALPLEYPDGENPAYKDNVIYQRVLVPAGATLLEARGFTPAADVPRHTFEQLPVELVADPDVAEWQRTQQAHSSGTVVGREAGYQTLANWTITKPGETTILFYRYRLATKVAAPNFVDPAKTFSVYVAKQPGDARSTLRVEMRLPDGSVLSHTVPQDGITQTAQNQVTYRGNLTRDIVIGGVWTKN
;
A
#
# COMPACT_ATOMS: atom_id res chain seq x y z
N GLU A 1 -15.13 -25.94 -8.56
CA GLU A 1 -13.70 -25.76 -8.84
C GLU A 1 -13.39 -24.30 -9.13
N ARG A 2 -12.46 -23.73 -8.36
CA ARG A 2 -11.90 -22.39 -8.51
C ARG A 2 -10.46 -22.37 -8.04
N GLU A 3 -9.64 -21.55 -8.70
CA GLU A 3 -8.23 -21.34 -8.34
C GLU A 3 -7.97 -19.90 -7.92
N TYR A 4 -7.34 -19.71 -6.75
CA TYR A 4 -7.00 -18.39 -6.24
C TYR A 4 -5.50 -18.28 -6.02
N LEU A 5 -4.89 -17.20 -6.49
CA LEU A 5 -3.49 -16.88 -6.22
C LEU A 5 -3.38 -16.01 -4.97
N LEU A 6 -2.82 -16.56 -3.90
CA LEU A 6 -2.37 -15.79 -2.75
C LEU A 6 -1.03 -15.13 -3.08
N VAL A 7 -0.90 -13.84 -2.81
CA VAL A 7 0.39 -13.12 -2.92
C VAL A 7 0.78 -12.53 -1.57
N PHE A 8 1.92 -13.00 -1.05
CA PHE A 8 2.43 -12.59 0.27
C PHE A 8 3.34 -11.38 0.10
N GLN A 9 2.84 -10.22 0.55
CA GLN A 9 3.47 -8.92 0.36
C GLN A 9 4.18 -8.47 1.64
N ASN A 10 5.50 -8.42 1.63
CA ASN A 10 6.29 -7.96 2.77
C ASN A 10 6.22 -6.44 2.88
N ASN A 11 5.41 -5.93 3.81
CA ASN A 11 5.23 -4.51 4.07
C ASN A 11 6.42 -3.83 4.78
N HIS A 12 7.46 -4.56 5.15
CA HIS A 12 8.74 -3.94 5.54
C HIS A 12 9.54 -3.43 4.33
N GLU A 13 9.14 -3.83 3.12
CA GLU A 13 9.65 -3.30 1.86
C GLU A 13 8.44 -2.86 1.01
N LEU A 14 7.89 -1.69 1.32
CA LEU A 14 6.60 -1.23 0.81
C LEU A 14 6.58 -1.17 -0.73
N ARG A 15 5.45 -1.60 -1.30
CA ARG A 15 5.05 -1.36 -2.69
C ARG A 15 3.66 -0.71 -2.67
N ALA A 16 3.17 -0.30 -3.84
CA ALA A 16 1.95 0.48 -3.93
C ALA A 16 0.72 -0.18 -3.27
N THR A 17 0.65 -1.51 -3.35
CA THR A 17 -0.53 -2.28 -2.88
C THR A 17 -0.28 -3.12 -1.63
N GLY A 18 0.80 -2.87 -0.88
CA GLY A 18 1.07 -3.57 0.39
C GLY A 18 2.55 -3.74 0.67
N GLY A 19 3.29 -4.35 -0.25
CA GLY A 19 4.68 -4.71 -0.02
C GLY A 19 5.29 -5.52 -1.15
N PHE A 20 6.59 -5.80 -1.05
CA PHE A 20 7.31 -6.64 -2.00
C PHE A 20 6.73 -8.07 -2.01
N ILE A 21 6.40 -8.60 -3.19
CA ILE A 21 5.83 -9.96 -3.30
C ILE A 21 6.97 -10.97 -3.12
N GLY A 22 7.02 -11.59 -1.95
CA GLY A 22 8.06 -12.56 -1.62
C GLY A 22 7.66 -13.99 -2.00
N SER A 23 6.41 -14.36 -1.75
CA SER A 23 5.91 -15.70 -1.99
C SER A 23 4.56 -15.63 -2.66
N ILE A 24 4.21 -16.73 -3.32
CA ILE A 24 2.90 -16.94 -3.90
C ILE A 24 2.35 -18.28 -3.44
N GLY A 25 1.03 -18.40 -3.34
CA GLY A 25 0.36 -19.65 -3.00
C GLY A 25 -0.81 -19.90 -3.93
N LEU A 26 -0.86 -21.05 -4.59
CA LEU A 26 -2.01 -21.45 -5.40
C LEU A 26 -2.98 -22.22 -4.51
N VAL A 27 -4.23 -21.76 -4.47
CA VAL A 27 -5.29 -22.34 -3.63
C VAL A 27 -6.36 -22.93 -4.50
N HIS A 28 -6.65 -24.21 -4.30
CA HIS A 28 -7.68 -24.93 -5.02
C HIS A 28 -8.94 -25.11 -4.15
N VAL A 29 -10.08 -24.64 -4.67
CA VAL A 29 -11.36 -24.71 -3.97
C VAL A 29 -12.39 -25.45 -4.82
N ASP A 30 -12.90 -26.59 -4.33
CA ASP A 30 -14.05 -27.25 -4.94
C ASP A 30 -15.29 -27.16 -4.05
N ARG A 31 -16.41 -26.73 -4.64
CA ARG A 31 -17.72 -26.57 -3.97
C ARG A 31 -17.63 -25.84 -2.61
N GLY A 32 -16.72 -24.88 -2.49
CA GLY A 32 -16.51 -24.08 -1.28
C GLY A 32 -15.63 -24.74 -0.21
N VAL A 33 -14.99 -25.88 -0.53
CA VAL A 33 -14.06 -26.59 0.35
C VAL A 33 -12.65 -26.41 -0.20
N LEU A 34 -11.70 -26.05 0.67
CA LEU A 34 -10.28 -26.04 0.35
C LEU A 34 -9.82 -27.48 0.12
N GLU A 35 -9.36 -27.79 -1.08
CA GLU A 35 -8.82 -29.12 -1.40
C GLU A 35 -7.30 -29.15 -1.26
N ASP A 36 -6.63 -28.12 -1.76
CA ASP A 36 -5.17 -28.05 -1.78
C ASP A 36 -4.66 -26.61 -1.71
N ILE A 37 -3.43 -26.46 -1.18
CA ILE A 37 -2.68 -25.22 -1.23
C ILE A 37 -1.20 -25.52 -1.48
N ASP A 38 -0.66 -24.94 -2.54
CA ASP A 38 0.76 -25.02 -2.89
C ASP A 38 1.43 -23.65 -2.73
N VAL A 39 2.35 -23.53 -1.77
CA VAL A 39 3.05 -22.27 -1.48
C VAL A 39 4.51 -22.38 -1.91
N GLN A 40 4.93 -21.46 -2.78
CA GLN A 40 6.27 -21.41 -3.35
C GLN A 40 6.88 -20.00 -3.27
N THR A 41 8.20 -19.89 -3.43
CA THR A 41 8.83 -18.57 -3.53
C THR A 41 8.59 -17.99 -4.92
N VAL A 42 8.45 -16.66 -5.02
CA VAL A 42 8.25 -15.97 -6.30
C VAL A 42 9.39 -16.18 -7.30
N TYR A 43 10.57 -16.59 -6.82
CA TYR A 43 11.75 -16.83 -7.64
C TYR A 43 11.75 -18.17 -8.40
N ASP A 44 10.94 -19.14 -7.97
CA ASP A 44 10.82 -20.43 -8.66
C ASP A 44 10.24 -20.30 -10.08
N PRO A 45 9.21 -19.45 -10.31
CA PRO A 45 8.67 -19.17 -11.65
C PRO A 45 9.42 -18.08 -12.45
N ASP A 46 10.16 -17.15 -11.80
CA ASP A 46 10.86 -16.01 -12.45
C ASP A 46 11.81 -16.41 -13.63
N GLY A 47 12.35 -17.64 -13.60
CA GLY A 47 13.24 -18.17 -14.64
C GLY A 47 12.52 -18.69 -15.90
N GLN A 48 11.19 -18.75 -15.90
CA GLN A 48 10.38 -19.37 -16.94
C GLN A 48 9.71 -18.37 -17.89
N LEU A 49 9.77 -17.06 -17.57
CA LEU A 49 9.21 -15.99 -18.39
C LEU A 49 9.91 -15.94 -19.76
N LYS A 50 9.15 -16.22 -20.83
CA LYS A 50 9.67 -16.28 -22.21
C LYS A 50 9.91 -14.91 -22.83
N GLU A 51 9.11 -13.92 -22.45
CA GLU A 51 9.22 -12.54 -22.91
C GLU A 51 9.80 -11.67 -21.81
N PHE A 52 10.68 -10.72 -22.15
CA PHE A 52 11.31 -9.87 -21.17
C PHE A 52 10.60 -8.52 -21.22
N ILE A 53 9.82 -8.19 -20.21
CA ILE A 53 8.96 -7.00 -20.22
C ILE A 53 9.73 -5.80 -19.65
N ALA A 54 9.57 -4.62 -20.25
CA ALA A 54 10.16 -3.39 -19.74
C ALA A 54 9.50 -2.99 -18.41
N PRO A 55 10.26 -2.73 -17.34
CA PRO A 55 9.70 -2.29 -16.07
C PRO A 55 9.27 -0.82 -16.16
N PRO A 56 8.30 -0.38 -15.34
CA PRO A 56 8.06 1.04 -15.12
C PRO A 56 9.37 1.78 -14.82
N ASP A 57 9.58 2.95 -15.44
CA ASP A 57 10.85 3.70 -15.32
C ASP A 57 11.39 3.82 -13.87
N PRO A 58 10.56 4.07 -12.84
CA PRO A 58 11.07 4.16 -11.47
C PRO A 58 11.54 2.83 -10.86
N LEU A 59 11.27 1.68 -11.45
CA LEU A 59 11.80 0.38 -11.00
C LEU A 59 13.18 0.06 -11.60
N THR A 60 13.58 0.74 -12.68
CA THR A 60 14.89 0.53 -13.33
C THR A 60 16.13 0.68 -12.45
N PRO A 61 16.13 1.41 -11.31
CA PRO A 61 17.27 1.41 -10.38
C PRO A 61 17.55 0.04 -9.74
N ILE A 62 16.54 -0.82 -9.58
CA ILE A 62 16.64 -2.09 -8.84
C ILE A 62 16.37 -3.33 -9.70
N THR A 63 15.94 -3.15 -10.95
CA THR A 63 15.67 -4.28 -11.82
C THR A 63 15.94 -3.98 -13.29
N ASP A 64 16.33 -5.00 -14.04
CA ASP A 64 16.68 -4.95 -15.47
C ASP A 64 15.49 -5.23 -16.40
N ARG A 65 14.50 -5.97 -15.92
CA ARG A 65 13.21 -6.25 -16.57
C ARG A 65 12.10 -6.26 -15.53
N TRP A 66 10.84 -6.29 -15.96
CA TRP A 66 9.71 -6.39 -15.05
C TRP A 66 9.46 -7.87 -14.70
N TYR A 67 9.29 -8.14 -13.41
CA TYR A 67 9.10 -9.49 -12.86
C TYR A 67 7.82 -9.53 -12.01
N LEU A 68 7.29 -10.74 -11.80
CA LEU A 68 6.13 -10.98 -10.94
C LEU A 68 6.27 -10.34 -9.55
N ARG A 69 7.47 -10.39 -8.96
CA ARG A 69 7.76 -9.85 -7.62
C ARG A 69 7.56 -8.33 -7.46
N ASP A 70 7.56 -7.59 -8.57
CA ASP A 70 7.32 -6.15 -8.64
C ASP A 70 6.11 -5.80 -9.53
N ALA A 71 5.27 -6.79 -9.87
CA ALA A 71 4.07 -6.58 -10.71
C ALA A 71 2.99 -5.73 -10.02
N ASN A 72 3.07 -5.56 -8.69
CA ASN A 72 2.19 -4.70 -7.91
C ASN A 72 2.59 -3.20 -7.93
N TRP A 73 3.04 -2.72 -9.08
CA TRP A 73 3.49 -1.35 -9.27
C TRP A 73 2.36 -0.32 -9.21
N PHE A 74 1.20 -0.66 -9.78
CA PHE A 74 0.07 0.26 -9.87
C PHE A 74 -0.64 0.42 -8.53
N ILE A 75 -1.09 1.65 -8.25
CA ILE A 75 -1.78 2.03 -7.02
C ILE A 75 -3.17 1.40 -6.97
N ASP A 76 -3.84 1.34 -8.12
CA ASP A 76 -5.08 0.58 -8.25
C ASP A 76 -4.75 -0.92 -8.18
N TYR A 77 -5.14 -1.55 -7.08
CA TYR A 77 -4.86 -2.96 -6.87
C TYR A 77 -5.55 -3.85 -7.91
N THR A 78 -6.67 -3.43 -8.52
CA THR A 78 -7.28 -4.23 -9.59
C THR A 78 -6.37 -4.32 -10.82
N VAL A 79 -5.64 -3.24 -11.13
CA VAL A 79 -4.65 -3.23 -12.23
C VAL A 79 -3.45 -4.10 -11.85
N SER A 80 -2.91 -3.89 -10.65
CA SER A 80 -1.78 -4.69 -10.14
C SER A 80 -2.11 -6.19 -10.04
N ALA A 81 -3.30 -6.56 -9.59
CA ALA A 81 -3.75 -7.94 -9.47
C ALA A 81 -3.88 -8.63 -10.84
N ARG A 82 -4.41 -7.91 -11.86
CA ARG A 82 -4.40 -8.42 -13.24
C ARG A 82 -2.99 -8.67 -13.74
N LYS A 83 -2.07 -7.72 -13.53
CA LYS A 83 -0.64 -7.91 -13.89
C LYS A 83 -0.03 -9.10 -13.18
N ILE A 84 -0.25 -9.25 -11.89
CA ILE A 84 0.20 -10.41 -11.12
C ILE A 84 -0.32 -11.72 -11.74
N ALA A 85 -1.62 -11.80 -12.05
CA ALA A 85 -2.21 -12.98 -12.68
C ALA A 85 -1.60 -13.26 -14.07
N ASP A 86 -1.41 -12.21 -14.88
CA ASP A 86 -0.81 -12.32 -16.22
C ASP A 86 0.65 -12.81 -16.14
N PHE A 87 1.46 -12.25 -15.24
CA PHE A 87 2.84 -12.69 -15.00
C PHE A 87 2.88 -14.14 -14.53
N PHE A 88 2.02 -14.53 -13.58
CA PHE A 88 1.95 -15.90 -13.09
C PHE A 88 1.64 -16.90 -14.21
N GLU A 89 0.67 -16.60 -15.08
CA GLU A 89 0.34 -17.43 -16.24
C GLU A 89 1.48 -17.49 -17.26
N GLN A 90 2.16 -16.36 -17.52
CA GLN A 90 3.31 -16.30 -18.44
C GLN A 90 4.55 -17.06 -17.94
N GLU A 91 4.70 -17.18 -16.61
CA GLU A 91 5.75 -17.97 -15.97
C GLU A 91 5.39 -19.47 -15.83
N GLY A 92 4.25 -19.89 -16.42
CA GLY A 92 3.85 -21.30 -16.47
C GLY A 92 2.82 -21.72 -15.42
N GLY A 93 2.32 -20.78 -14.62
CA GLY A 93 1.18 -20.99 -13.72
C GLY A 93 -0.15 -21.17 -14.46
N SER A 94 -1.18 -21.58 -13.73
CA SER A 94 -2.54 -21.70 -14.25
C SER A 94 -3.26 -20.35 -14.32
N THR A 95 -4.35 -20.30 -15.09
CA THR A 95 -5.26 -19.15 -15.08
C THR A 95 -6.08 -19.15 -13.79
N VAL A 96 -5.90 -18.13 -12.95
CA VAL A 96 -6.60 -18.02 -11.67
C VAL A 96 -7.89 -17.21 -11.76
N ASP A 97 -8.89 -17.59 -10.95
CA ASP A 97 -10.19 -16.92 -10.78
C ASP A 97 -10.11 -15.66 -9.91
N GLY A 98 -9.02 -15.51 -9.15
CA GLY A 98 -8.78 -14.32 -8.35
C GLY A 98 -7.37 -14.26 -7.78
N VAL A 99 -7.00 -13.07 -7.31
CA VAL A 99 -5.74 -12.80 -6.63
C VAL A 99 -6.06 -12.17 -5.28
N ILE A 100 -5.46 -12.69 -4.22
CA ILE A 100 -5.64 -12.21 -2.85
C ILE A 100 -4.28 -11.78 -2.31
N ALA A 101 -4.09 -10.48 -2.08
CA ALA A 101 -2.87 -9.97 -1.46
C ALA A 101 -3.00 -10.02 0.06
N LEU A 102 -1.92 -10.46 0.71
CA LEU A 102 -1.83 -10.65 2.15
C LEU A 102 -0.52 -10.05 2.66
N THR A 103 -0.61 -9.14 3.62
CA THR A 103 0.55 -8.74 4.42
C THR A 103 0.80 -9.76 5.54
N PRO A 104 1.99 -9.76 6.19
CA PRO A 104 2.25 -10.61 7.35
C PRO A 104 1.22 -10.46 8.48
N ASP A 105 0.61 -9.28 8.61
CA ASP A 105 -0.40 -8.97 9.63
C ASP A 105 -1.65 -9.85 9.48
N VAL A 106 -1.96 -10.32 8.26
CA VAL A 106 -3.07 -11.26 8.04
C VAL A 106 -2.80 -12.61 8.70
N LEU A 107 -1.58 -13.14 8.57
CA LEU A 107 -1.20 -14.41 9.22
C LEU A 107 -1.17 -14.26 10.74
N GLN A 108 -0.73 -13.11 11.24
CA GLN A 108 -0.81 -12.78 12.66
C GLN A 108 -2.26 -12.72 13.16
N GLY A 109 -3.16 -12.07 12.43
CA GLY A 109 -4.60 -12.04 12.73
C GLY A 109 -5.26 -13.42 12.68
N MET A 110 -4.82 -14.30 11.77
CA MET A 110 -5.26 -15.70 11.77
C MET A 110 -4.80 -16.44 13.03
N LEU A 111 -3.58 -16.20 13.51
CA LEU A 111 -3.07 -16.79 14.76
C LEU A 111 -3.87 -16.34 16.00
N GLU A 112 -4.39 -15.11 16.02
CA GLU A 112 -5.30 -14.63 17.07
C GLU A 112 -6.58 -15.48 17.15
N ILE A 113 -7.05 -16.00 16.00
CA ILE A 113 -8.23 -16.87 15.88
C ILE A 113 -7.89 -18.32 16.20
N THR A 114 -6.83 -18.84 15.58
CA THR A 114 -6.53 -20.28 15.63
C THR A 114 -5.94 -20.69 16.95
N GLY A 115 -5.35 -19.74 17.68
CA GLY A 115 -4.43 -20.00 18.77
C GLY A 115 -3.06 -20.49 18.25
N PRO A 116 -2.14 -20.81 19.17
CA PRO A 116 -0.78 -21.23 18.84
C PRO A 116 -0.70 -22.43 17.90
N ILE A 117 0.32 -22.43 17.04
CA ILE A 117 0.66 -23.54 16.14
C ILE A 117 2.02 -24.08 16.52
N GLU A 118 2.06 -25.34 16.91
CA GLU A 118 3.31 -26.07 17.08
C GLU A 118 3.85 -26.45 15.69
N MET A 119 5.13 -26.16 15.46
CA MET A 119 5.86 -26.48 14.23
C MET A 119 7.02 -27.42 14.58
N PRO A 120 6.77 -28.74 14.80
CA PRO A 120 7.77 -29.65 15.34
C PRO A 120 9.05 -29.77 14.51
N THR A 121 8.94 -29.65 13.18
CA THR A 121 10.09 -29.63 12.25
C THR A 121 11.08 -28.51 12.56
N TYR A 122 10.59 -27.41 13.15
CA TYR A 122 11.35 -26.20 13.43
C TYR A 122 11.62 -26.00 14.93
N ASP A 123 11.13 -26.91 15.79
CA ASP A 123 11.21 -26.82 17.26
C ASP A 123 10.71 -25.48 17.83
N VAL A 124 9.67 -24.91 17.22
CA VAL A 124 9.05 -23.65 17.65
C VAL A 124 7.54 -23.74 17.75
N THR A 125 6.97 -22.94 18.64
CA THR A 125 5.53 -22.67 18.72
C THR A 125 5.27 -21.25 18.26
N VAL A 126 4.48 -21.11 17.21
CA VAL A 126 4.10 -19.83 16.61
C VAL A 126 2.83 -19.32 17.26
N THR A 127 2.88 -18.10 17.77
CA THR A 127 1.75 -17.37 18.37
C THR A 127 1.58 -16.04 17.64
N ALA A 128 0.42 -15.38 17.82
CA ALA A 128 0.23 -14.04 17.27
C ALA A 128 1.30 -13.05 17.78
N ASP A 129 1.74 -13.17 19.03
CA ASP A 129 2.71 -12.24 19.63
C ASP A 129 4.14 -12.46 19.13
N ASN A 130 4.52 -13.70 18.81
CA ASN A 130 5.90 -14.03 18.43
C ASN A 130 6.08 -14.24 16.91
N PHE A 131 4.99 -14.21 16.13
CA PHE A 131 4.99 -14.55 14.71
C PHE A 131 6.06 -13.80 13.91
N ALA A 132 6.13 -12.48 14.06
CA ALA A 132 7.11 -11.65 13.34
C ALA A 132 8.55 -12.03 13.69
N ALA A 133 8.86 -12.20 14.98
CA ALA A 133 10.19 -12.54 15.46
C ALA A 133 10.61 -13.95 15.01
N VAL A 134 9.74 -14.94 15.19
CA VAL A 134 10.00 -16.33 14.79
C VAL A 134 10.16 -16.41 13.27
N THR A 135 9.28 -15.79 12.50
CA THR A 135 9.38 -15.79 11.03
C THR A 135 10.70 -15.16 10.57
N GLN A 136 11.06 -14.00 11.12
CA GLN A 136 12.32 -13.33 10.78
C GLN A 136 13.54 -14.21 11.09
N GLU A 137 13.53 -14.87 12.25
CA GLU A 137 14.60 -15.76 12.68
C GLU A 137 14.74 -16.99 11.78
N GLN A 138 13.62 -17.66 11.49
CA GLN A 138 13.58 -18.86 10.64
C GLN A 138 13.99 -18.55 9.19
N VAL A 139 13.52 -17.43 8.64
CA VAL A 139 13.83 -17.00 7.27
C VAL A 139 15.28 -16.53 7.13
N THR A 140 15.91 -16.04 8.20
CA THR A 140 17.26 -15.45 8.14
C THR A 140 18.36 -16.42 8.56
N TYR A 141 18.14 -17.22 9.61
CA TYR A 141 19.22 -17.99 10.26
C TYR A 141 19.06 -19.49 10.11
N PHE A 142 17.84 -19.99 10.31
CA PHE A 142 17.57 -21.43 10.46
C PHE A 142 17.00 -22.09 9.21
N TYR A 143 16.89 -21.36 8.11
CA TYR A 143 16.54 -21.96 6.83
C TYR A 143 17.64 -22.89 6.31
N ASP A 144 17.23 -23.84 5.49
CA ASP A 144 18.16 -24.72 4.79
C ASP A 144 19.01 -23.91 3.80
N LYS A 145 20.27 -23.67 4.17
CA LYS A 145 21.25 -22.93 3.36
C LYS A 145 21.82 -23.77 2.22
N GLU A 146 21.72 -25.09 2.26
CA GLU A 146 22.14 -25.98 1.17
C GLU A 146 21.11 -25.97 0.03
N LEU A 147 19.82 -26.01 0.38
CA LEU A 147 18.70 -25.89 -0.57
C LEU A 147 18.33 -24.44 -0.88
N ASN A 148 18.83 -23.48 -0.10
CA ASN A 148 18.55 -22.04 -0.20
C ASN A 148 17.04 -21.72 -0.21
N ARG A 149 16.28 -22.27 0.75
CA ARG A 149 14.82 -22.09 0.86
C ARG A 149 14.40 -21.27 2.09
N PRO A 150 14.73 -19.96 2.17
CA PRO A 150 14.42 -19.12 3.32
C PRO A 150 12.93 -19.00 3.61
N LYS A 151 12.06 -19.22 2.61
CA LYS A 151 10.61 -19.06 2.74
C LYS A 151 9.87 -20.38 3.06
N GLN A 152 10.58 -21.49 3.24
CA GLN A 152 9.98 -22.80 3.54
C GLN A 152 9.14 -22.77 4.82
N PHE A 153 9.59 -22.07 5.86
CA PHE A 153 8.84 -21.94 7.10
C PHE A 153 7.43 -21.38 6.89
N LEU A 154 7.28 -20.35 6.04
CA LEU A 154 5.98 -19.77 5.69
C LEU A 154 5.15 -20.73 4.83
N ALA A 155 5.80 -21.47 3.92
CA ALA A 155 5.14 -22.49 3.10
C ALA A 155 4.57 -23.65 3.95
N ASP A 156 5.24 -24.02 5.04
CA ASP A 156 4.77 -25.07 5.95
C ASP A 156 3.70 -24.57 6.93
N LEU A 157 3.83 -23.32 7.42
CA LEU A 157 2.90 -22.73 8.40
C LEU A 157 1.55 -22.37 7.78
N THR A 158 1.54 -21.80 6.58
CA THR A 158 0.35 -21.21 5.96
C THR A 158 -0.77 -22.23 5.71
N PRO A 159 -0.51 -23.43 5.17
CA PRO A 159 -1.53 -24.47 5.01
C PRO A 159 -2.16 -24.88 6.33
N ILE A 160 -1.37 -24.97 7.41
CA ILE A 160 -1.86 -25.32 8.75
C ILE A 160 -2.79 -24.23 9.28
N LEU A 161 -2.41 -22.95 9.11
CA LEU A 161 -3.23 -21.81 9.49
C LEU A 161 -4.56 -21.80 8.74
N LEU A 162 -4.52 -21.85 7.42
CA LEU A 162 -5.71 -21.78 6.57
C LEU A 162 -6.66 -22.95 6.86
N ASN A 163 -6.13 -24.17 6.97
CA ASN A 163 -6.95 -25.32 7.35
C ASN A 163 -7.62 -25.13 8.71
N ARG A 164 -6.91 -24.59 9.71
CA ARG A 164 -7.51 -24.33 11.04
C ARG A 164 -8.58 -23.25 11.00
N VAL A 165 -8.38 -22.19 10.24
CA VAL A 165 -9.37 -21.12 10.06
C VAL A 165 -10.63 -21.66 9.37
N LEU A 166 -10.46 -22.41 8.28
CA LEU A 166 -11.56 -22.93 7.46
C LEU A 166 -12.30 -24.10 8.09
N ALA A 167 -11.62 -24.97 8.85
CA ALA A 167 -12.25 -26.11 9.51
C ALA A 167 -13.34 -25.69 10.51
N SER A 168 -13.28 -24.46 11.05
CA SER A 168 -14.31 -23.80 11.88
C SER A 168 -14.81 -24.53 13.14
N GLU A 169 -14.41 -25.78 13.40
CA GLU A 169 -14.89 -26.57 14.54
C GLU A 169 -14.51 -25.92 15.87
N GLY A 170 -15.54 -25.52 16.63
CA GLY A 170 -15.40 -24.96 17.98
C GLY A 170 -15.06 -23.46 18.06
N ARG A 171 -15.02 -22.73 16.95
CA ARG A 171 -14.71 -21.28 16.92
C ARG A 171 -15.95 -20.43 16.67
N ASP A 172 -15.97 -19.21 17.21
CA ASP A 172 -17.05 -18.23 16.97
C ASP A 172 -16.95 -17.68 15.53
N PRO A 173 -17.88 -18.03 14.63
CA PRO A 173 -17.83 -17.55 13.24
C PRO A 173 -17.90 -16.03 13.13
N LEU A 174 -18.52 -15.34 14.09
CA LEU A 174 -18.58 -13.88 14.11
C LEU A 174 -17.23 -13.25 14.44
N ALA A 175 -16.43 -13.89 15.31
CA ALA A 175 -15.08 -13.45 15.63
C ALA A 175 -14.15 -13.59 14.41
N VAL A 176 -14.26 -14.72 13.68
CA VAL A 176 -13.52 -14.95 12.43
C VAL A 176 -13.87 -13.88 11.40
N LEU A 177 -15.17 -13.67 11.15
CA LEU A 177 -15.65 -12.66 10.21
C LEU A 177 -15.18 -11.25 10.61
N GLY A 178 -15.20 -10.93 11.91
CA GLY A 178 -14.77 -9.64 12.44
C GLY A 178 -13.30 -9.33 12.14
N ILE A 179 -12.41 -10.30 12.32
CA ILE A 179 -10.96 -10.14 12.05
C ILE A 179 -10.69 -9.98 10.55
N PHE A 180 -11.28 -10.82 9.70
CA PHE A 180 -11.09 -10.66 8.24
C PHE A 180 -11.68 -9.34 7.73
N THR A 181 -12.83 -8.92 8.24
CA THR A 181 -13.43 -7.62 7.89
C THR A 181 -12.51 -6.47 8.31
N ARG A 182 -11.90 -6.56 9.50
CA ARG A 182 -10.91 -5.59 9.97
C ARG A 182 -9.69 -5.54 9.05
N LEU A 183 -9.06 -6.68 8.75
CA LEU A 183 -7.88 -6.77 7.87
C LEU A 183 -8.14 -6.24 6.45
N LEU A 184 -9.35 -6.45 5.91
CA LEU A 184 -9.79 -5.86 4.65
C LEU A 184 -9.94 -4.33 4.74
N GLN A 185 -10.55 -3.82 5.81
CA GLN A 185 -10.69 -2.37 6.05
C GLN A 185 -9.35 -1.68 6.31
N GLU A 186 -8.42 -2.39 6.96
CA GLU A 186 -7.05 -1.93 7.22
C GLU A 186 -6.15 -2.06 5.97
N LYS A 187 -6.65 -2.67 4.90
CA LYS A 187 -5.93 -2.92 3.64
C LYS A 187 -4.65 -3.75 3.83
N ASP A 188 -4.70 -4.67 4.77
CA ASP A 188 -3.71 -5.74 4.95
C ASP A 188 -4.07 -6.98 4.14
N MET A 189 -5.36 -7.09 3.78
CA MET A 189 -5.86 -8.02 2.79
C MET A 189 -6.54 -7.24 1.66
N LEU A 190 -6.24 -7.58 0.41
CA LEU A 190 -6.93 -7.06 -0.78
C LEU A 190 -7.37 -8.22 -1.66
N VAL A 191 -8.52 -8.07 -2.32
CA VAL A 191 -9.13 -9.14 -3.14
C VAL A 191 -9.45 -8.63 -4.52
N TRP A 192 -8.96 -9.33 -5.54
CA TRP A 192 -9.38 -9.15 -6.92
C TRP A 192 -9.97 -10.46 -7.43
N LEU A 193 -11.07 -10.36 -8.17
CA LEU A 193 -11.75 -11.50 -8.80
C LEU A 193 -11.85 -11.26 -10.30
N ARG A 194 -11.69 -12.33 -11.08
CA ARG A 194 -11.76 -12.29 -12.54
C ARG A 194 -13.21 -12.16 -13.04
N ASP A 195 -14.15 -12.77 -12.34
CA ASP A 195 -15.59 -12.66 -12.64
C ASP A 195 -16.10 -11.24 -12.33
N GLU A 196 -16.73 -10.58 -13.30
CA GLU A 196 -17.13 -9.18 -13.20
C GLU A 196 -18.23 -8.95 -12.15
N ASP A 197 -19.19 -9.87 -12.01
CA ASP A 197 -20.29 -9.76 -11.05
C ASP A 197 -19.79 -9.88 -9.61
N GLU A 198 -18.81 -10.76 -9.40
CA GLU A 198 -18.15 -10.91 -8.10
C GLU A 198 -17.20 -9.76 -7.80
N ALA A 199 -16.40 -9.33 -8.77
CA ALA A 199 -15.53 -8.15 -8.64
C ALA A 199 -16.34 -6.92 -8.22
N ALA A 200 -17.51 -6.69 -8.81
CA ALA A 200 -18.39 -5.59 -8.43
C ALA A 200 -18.92 -5.71 -6.98
N ARG A 201 -19.07 -6.91 -6.42
CA ARG A 201 -19.43 -7.11 -5.01
C ARG A 201 -18.27 -6.75 -4.08
N ILE A 202 -17.05 -7.16 -4.42
CA ILE A 202 -15.83 -6.84 -3.67
C ILE A 202 -15.57 -5.34 -3.69
N ALA A 203 -15.69 -4.69 -4.86
CA ALA A 203 -15.52 -3.25 -5.04
C ALA A 203 -16.49 -2.42 -4.18
N ARG A 204 -17.76 -2.81 -4.10
CA ARG A 204 -18.76 -2.12 -3.24
C ARG A 204 -18.40 -2.13 -1.76
N LEU A 205 -17.60 -3.09 -1.32
CA LEU A 205 -17.13 -3.20 0.06
C LEU A 205 -15.77 -2.49 0.26
N GLY A 206 -15.15 -1.99 -0.81
CA GLY A 206 -13.82 -1.38 -0.79
C GLY A 206 -12.68 -2.39 -0.59
N TRP A 207 -12.96 -3.67 -0.80
CA TRP A 207 -12.04 -4.78 -0.52
C TRP A 207 -11.05 -5.05 -1.65
N ASP A 208 -11.26 -4.43 -2.81
CA ASP A 208 -10.36 -4.48 -3.97
C ASP A 208 -9.29 -3.40 -3.94
N GLY A 209 -9.23 -2.59 -2.87
CA GLY A 209 -8.23 -1.54 -2.71
C GLY A 209 -8.36 -0.38 -3.70
N ALA A 210 -9.43 -0.34 -4.51
CA ALA A 210 -9.66 0.75 -5.46
C ALA A 210 -9.91 2.07 -4.72
N LEU A 211 -9.45 3.17 -5.32
CA LEU A 211 -9.77 4.51 -4.83
C LEU A 211 -11.21 4.88 -5.23
N PRO A 212 -11.89 5.73 -4.45
CA PRO A 212 -13.24 6.19 -4.81
C PRO A 212 -13.22 6.89 -6.17
N GLU A 213 -14.33 6.78 -6.91
CA GLU A 213 -14.50 7.51 -8.16
C GLU A 213 -14.62 9.02 -7.85
N GLU A 214 -13.67 9.82 -8.35
CA GLU A 214 -13.70 11.29 -8.36
C GLU A 214 -14.06 11.98 -7.03
N HIS A 215 -13.30 11.75 -5.96
CA HIS A 215 -13.44 12.53 -4.73
C HIS A 215 -12.76 13.92 -4.82
N PRO A 216 -13.49 15.05 -4.64
CA PRO A 216 -12.95 16.40 -4.86
C PRO A 216 -11.90 16.82 -3.83
N GLY A 217 -11.78 16.12 -2.71
CA GLY A 217 -10.76 16.36 -1.68
C GLY A 217 -9.88 15.13 -1.41
N LEU A 218 -9.62 14.29 -2.41
CA LEU A 218 -8.74 13.13 -2.23
C LEU A 218 -7.32 13.56 -1.80
N LEU A 219 -6.76 12.87 -0.81
CA LEU A 219 -5.32 12.74 -0.63
C LEU A 219 -4.97 11.26 -0.47
N SER A 220 -3.97 10.77 -1.19
CA SER A 220 -3.31 9.51 -0.85
C SER A 220 -1.80 9.66 -0.97
N VAL A 221 -1.05 9.14 -0.01
CA VAL A 221 0.42 9.15 -0.03
C VAL A 221 0.89 7.71 -0.18
N ILE A 222 1.39 7.38 -1.36
CA ILE A 222 1.85 6.03 -1.69
C ILE A 222 3.36 6.00 -1.77
N ASN A 223 3.99 5.17 -0.96
CA ASN A 223 5.42 4.95 -0.92
C ASN A 223 5.75 3.62 -1.61
N SER A 224 6.53 3.67 -2.69
CA SER A 224 7.13 2.46 -3.27
C SER A 224 8.62 2.46 -2.94
N ASN A 225 9.06 1.50 -2.13
CA ASN A 225 10.46 1.35 -1.75
C ASN A 225 11.26 0.75 -2.91
N ILE A 226 12.28 1.49 -3.35
CA ILE A 226 13.18 1.17 -4.46
C ILE A 226 14.63 1.07 -3.92
N GLY A 227 14.78 0.79 -2.63
CA GLY A 227 16.06 0.54 -1.98
C GLY A 227 16.43 -0.95 -1.93
N GLY A 228 15.50 -1.86 -2.24
CA GLY A 228 15.71 -3.31 -2.17
C GLY A 228 15.98 -3.83 -0.75
N HIS A 229 15.54 -3.09 0.27
CA HIS A 229 15.84 -3.35 1.67
C HIS A 229 14.58 -3.18 2.52
N LYS A 230 14.49 -3.98 3.60
CA LYS A 230 13.35 -4.00 4.53
C LYS A 230 13.34 -2.79 5.51
N SER A 231 13.68 -1.60 5.03
CA SER A 231 13.87 -0.41 5.86
C SER A 231 12.55 0.25 6.30
N ASP A 232 11.42 -0.01 5.62
CA ASP A 232 10.13 0.61 5.97
C ASP A 232 9.65 0.21 7.37
N GLN A 233 10.08 -0.94 7.88
CA GLN A 233 9.76 -1.36 9.26
C GLN A 233 10.25 -0.37 10.32
N PHE A 234 11.21 0.50 9.98
CA PHE A 234 11.82 1.50 10.86
C PHE A 234 11.48 2.94 10.49
N VAL A 235 10.54 3.17 9.57
CA VAL A 235 10.20 4.53 9.11
C VAL A 235 8.82 4.93 9.61
N ASP A 236 8.77 5.96 10.45
CA ASP A 236 7.52 6.63 10.80
C ASP A 236 7.17 7.70 9.78
N GLN A 237 5.88 7.80 9.43
CA GLN A 237 5.36 8.81 8.54
C GLN A 237 4.31 9.67 9.26
N GLU A 238 4.48 10.99 9.20
CA GLU A 238 3.47 11.95 9.67
C GLU A 238 2.96 12.76 8.47
N ILE A 239 1.65 12.74 8.25
CA ILE A 239 0.99 13.49 7.17
C ILE A 239 0.21 14.65 7.80
N ASP A 240 0.59 15.89 7.50
CA ASP A 240 -0.18 17.09 7.84
C ASP A 240 -0.83 17.65 6.56
N TYR A 241 -2.13 17.44 6.43
CA TYR A 241 -2.93 17.88 5.30
C TYR A 241 -3.84 19.04 5.69
N ARG A 242 -3.69 20.18 5.03
CA ARG A 242 -4.48 21.38 5.32
C ARG A 242 -5.21 21.85 4.07
N THR A 243 -6.50 22.10 4.18
CA THR A 243 -7.33 22.65 3.11
C THR A 243 -7.97 23.96 3.57
N SER A 244 -7.98 24.95 2.67
CA SER A 244 -8.62 26.25 2.90
C SER A 244 -9.50 26.60 1.71
N VAL A 245 -10.81 26.63 1.94
CA VAL A 245 -11.80 27.12 0.98
C VAL A 245 -11.84 28.64 1.04
N GLN A 246 -11.48 29.29 -0.06
CA GLN A 246 -11.46 30.73 -0.20
C GLN A 246 -12.88 31.29 -0.42
N GLY A 247 -13.05 32.61 -0.25
CA GLY A 247 -14.36 33.27 -0.41
C GLY A 247 -14.99 33.14 -1.81
N ASP A 248 -14.17 32.86 -2.83
CA ASP A 248 -14.63 32.61 -4.21
C ASP A 248 -14.82 31.11 -4.52
N GLY A 249 -14.77 30.25 -3.49
CA GLY A 249 -14.95 28.81 -3.57
C GLY A 249 -13.70 28.03 -3.99
N VAL A 250 -12.59 28.69 -4.35
CA VAL A 250 -11.33 28.00 -4.67
C VAL A 250 -10.79 27.30 -3.43
N VAL A 251 -10.33 26.07 -3.58
CA VAL A 251 -9.67 25.34 -2.49
C VAL A 251 -8.17 25.33 -2.74
N GLU A 252 -7.42 25.88 -1.79
CA GLU A 252 -5.98 25.71 -1.72
C GLU A 252 -5.64 24.67 -0.65
N ALA A 253 -4.70 23.79 -0.97
CA ALA A 253 -4.32 22.70 -0.12
C ALA A 253 -2.81 22.66 0.07
N THR A 254 -2.39 22.29 1.28
CA THR A 254 -1.00 22.12 1.67
C THR A 254 -0.83 20.74 2.28
N VAL A 255 0.17 20.00 1.84
CA VAL A 255 0.53 18.68 2.38
C VAL A 255 1.98 18.76 2.85
N THR A 256 2.21 18.45 4.12
CA THR A 256 3.57 18.21 4.65
C THR A 256 3.66 16.74 5.01
N ILE A 257 4.69 16.05 4.53
CA ILE A 257 4.96 14.65 4.86
C ILE A 257 6.32 14.59 5.53
N ARG A 258 6.35 14.17 6.79
CA ARG A 258 7.59 13.93 7.53
C ARG A 258 7.83 12.43 7.58
N ARG A 259 9.02 11.98 7.16
CA ARG A 259 9.47 10.59 7.27
C ARG A 259 10.69 10.54 8.17
N THR A 260 10.63 9.79 9.26
CA THR A 260 11.73 9.66 10.23
C THR A 260 12.21 8.22 10.27
N HIS A 261 13.50 8.00 10.04
CA HIS A 261 14.08 6.66 10.06
C HIS A 261 14.65 6.34 11.44
N ASN A 262 13.91 5.57 12.24
CA ASN A 262 14.24 5.22 13.62
C ASN A 262 15.15 3.99 13.75
N GLY A 263 15.61 3.40 12.63
CA GLY A 263 16.43 2.19 12.63
C GLY A 263 17.55 2.16 13.67
N PRO A 264 18.43 3.17 13.79
CA PRO A 264 19.50 3.16 14.79
C PRO A 264 19.03 3.07 16.25
N THR A 265 17.80 3.46 16.56
CA THR A 265 17.21 3.40 17.91
C THR A 265 16.29 2.19 18.11
N GLU A 266 15.63 1.69 17.06
CA GLU A 266 14.69 0.57 17.12
C GLU A 266 15.33 -0.78 16.77
N ALA A 267 16.56 -0.78 16.22
CA ALA A 267 17.27 -2.00 15.85
C ALA A 267 17.33 -2.97 17.02
N LEU A 268 16.78 -4.17 16.81
CA LEU A 268 16.98 -5.28 17.73
C LEU A 268 18.46 -5.72 17.69
N PRO A 269 19.03 -6.19 18.80
CA PRO A 269 20.39 -6.72 18.86
C PRO A 269 20.47 -8.12 18.23
N LEU A 270 20.01 -8.24 16.98
CA LEU A 270 20.14 -9.42 16.15
C LEU A 270 21.41 -9.28 15.31
N GLU A 271 22.19 -10.35 15.22
CA GLU A 271 23.42 -10.39 14.42
C GLU A 271 23.06 -10.60 12.95
N TYR A 272 22.99 -9.53 12.17
CA TYR A 272 22.83 -9.64 10.71
C TYR A 272 24.19 -9.93 10.05
N PRO A 273 24.22 -10.58 8.88
CA PRO A 273 25.42 -10.58 8.04
C PRO A 273 25.92 -9.14 7.83
N ASP A 274 27.23 -8.98 7.70
CA ASP A 274 27.86 -7.66 7.61
C ASP A 274 27.22 -6.79 6.53
N GLY A 275 26.68 -5.64 6.97
CA GLY A 275 26.04 -4.68 6.07
C GLY A 275 24.62 -5.05 5.63
N GLU A 276 24.02 -6.15 6.09
CA GLU A 276 22.66 -6.58 5.71
C GLU A 276 21.56 -6.12 6.68
N ASN A 277 21.93 -5.50 7.80
CA ASN A 277 20.96 -5.04 8.78
C ASN A 277 20.04 -3.94 8.18
N PRO A 278 18.72 -4.20 8.03
CA PRO A 278 17.80 -3.25 7.41
C PRO A 278 17.68 -1.93 8.18
N ALA A 279 18.00 -1.91 9.47
CA ALA A 279 17.94 -0.70 10.31
C ALA A 279 19.00 0.35 9.95
N TYR A 280 20.03 -0.03 9.21
CA TYR A 280 21.11 0.85 8.77
C TYR A 280 21.16 1.03 7.25
N LYS A 281 20.07 0.65 6.56
CA LYS A 281 19.91 0.86 5.12
C LYS A 281 19.14 2.14 4.86
N ASP A 282 19.53 2.88 3.84
CA ASP A 282 18.77 4.04 3.38
C ASP A 282 17.36 3.60 2.95
N ASN A 283 16.34 4.37 3.36
CA ASN A 283 14.99 4.19 2.85
C ASN A 283 14.84 5.03 1.57
N VAL A 284 14.90 4.37 0.42
CA VAL A 284 14.81 4.98 -0.91
C VAL A 284 13.41 4.75 -1.47
N ILE A 285 12.63 5.80 -1.64
CA ILE A 285 11.22 5.72 -2.03
C ILE A 285 10.98 6.51 -3.32
N TYR A 286 10.22 5.93 -4.25
CA TYR A 286 9.48 6.69 -5.25
C TYR A 286 8.08 6.98 -4.70
N GLN A 287 7.88 8.17 -4.15
CA GLN A 287 6.64 8.56 -3.49
C GLN A 287 5.68 9.17 -4.50
N ARG A 288 4.46 8.65 -4.57
CA ARG A 288 3.36 9.19 -5.38
C ARG A 288 2.30 9.77 -4.46
N VAL A 289 2.06 11.08 -4.54
CA VAL A 289 0.96 11.75 -3.83
C VAL A 289 -0.20 11.96 -4.80
N LEU A 290 -1.35 11.36 -4.52
CA LEU A 290 -2.55 11.45 -5.33
C LEU A 290 -3.43 12.58 -4.82
N VAL A 291 -3.83 13.43 -5.74
CA VAL A 291 -4.69 14.59 -5.52
C VAL A 291 -5.80 14.61 -6.59
N PRO A 292 -6.89 15.36 -6.39
CA PRO A 292 -7.99 15.42 -7.35
C PRO A 292 -7.51 15.76 -8.75
N ALA A 293 -8.11 15.12 -9.77
CA ALA A 293 -7.76 15.36 -11.16
C ALA A 293 -7.84 16.86 -11.52
N GLY A 294 -6.85 17.33 -12.26
CA GLY A 294 -6.76 18.74 -12.68
C GLY A 294 -6.28 19.71 -11.59
N ALA A 295 -5.93 19.24 -10.39
CA ALA A 295 -5.30 20.09 -9.40
C ALA A 295 -4.05 20.76 -9.97
N THR A 296 -3.86 22.05 -9.73
CA THR A 296 -2.67 22.77 -10.19
C THR A 296 -1.63 22.78 -9.08
N LEU A 297 -0.49 22.12 -9.31
CA LEU A 297 0.66 22.21 -8.41
C LEU A 297 1.21 23.63 -8.42
N LEU A 298 1.31 24.25 -7.25
CA LEU A 298 1.85 25.61 -7.08
C LEU A 298 3.28 25.58 -6.57
N GLU A 299 3.60 24.64 -5.69
CA GLU A 299 4.90 24.52 -5.07
C GLU A 299 5.15 23.08 -4.59
N ALA A 300 6.35 22.58 -4.80
CA ALA A 300 6.81 21.32 -4.21
C ALA A 300 8.30 21.42 -3.87
N ARG A 301 8.72 20.84 -2.74
CA ARG A 301 10.13 20.81 -2.29
C ARG A 301 10.39 19.69 -1.29
N GLY A 302 11.66 19.44 -1.00
CA GLY A 302 12.11 18.49 0.03
C GLY A 302 12.34 17.05 -0.47
N PHE A 303 12.50 16.88 -1.78
CA PHE A 303 12.76 15.59 -2.43
C PHE A 303 14.21 15.47 -2.92
N THR A 304 14.63 14.22 -3.14
CA THR A 304 15.93 13.87 -3.69
C THR A 304 15.90 14.02 -5.22
N PRO A 305 16.89 14.66 -5.85
CA PRO A 305 17.02 14.65 -7.31
C PRO A 305 17.13 13.23 -7.87
N ALA A 306 16.49 12.93 -9.00
CA ALA A 306 16.51 11.60 -9.61
C ALA A 306 17.93 11.12 -10.00
N ALA A 307 18.87 12.05 -10.19
CA ALA A 307 20.27 11.76 -10.47
C ALA A 307 21.06 11.27 -9.24
N ASP A 308 20.57 11.57 -8.03
CA ASP A 308 21.22 11.21 -6.76
C ASP A 308 20.71 9.87 -6.22
N VAL A 309 19.72 9.25 -6.90
CA VAL A 309 19.17 7.95 -6.54
C VAL A 309 20.16 6.85 -6.95
N PRO A 310 20.62 5.98 -6.01
CA PRO A 310 21.49 4.86 -6.34
C PRO A 310 20.86 3.94 -7.38
N ARG A 311 21.67 3.43 -8.32
CA ARG A 311 21.24 2.52 -9.38
C ARG A 311 22.16 1.32 -9.44
N HIS A 312 21.58 0.13 -9.50
CA HIS A 312 22.32 -1.06 -9.83
C HIS A 312 22.73 -1.04 -11.30
N THR A 313 23.93 -1.55 -11.56
CA THR A 313 24.38 -1.81 -12.92
C THR A 313 24.05 -3.26 -13.24
N PHE A 314 23.21 -3.46 -14.24
CA PHE A 314 22.83 -4.78 -14.71
C PHE A 314 23.63 -5.15 -15.96
N GLU A 315 23.87 -6.44 -16.14
CA GLU A 315 24.39 -6.94 -17.40
C GLU A 315 23.36 -6.68 -18.51
N GLN A 316 23.85 -6.47 -19.73
CA GLN A 316 22.96 -6.26 -20.86
C GLN A 316 22.18 -7.55 -21.12
N LEU A 317 20.85 -7.43 -21.13
CA LEU A 317 19.97 -8.54 -21.44
C LEU A 317 20.19 -9.02 -22.89
N PRO A 318 20.11 -10.34 -23.15
CA PRO A 318 20.37 -10.91 -24.47
C PRO A 318 19.22 -10.67 -25.47
N VAL A 319 18.12 -10.08 -25.02
CA VAL A 319 16.88 -9.84 -25.79
C VAL A 319 16.39 -8.41 -25.58
N GLU A 320 15.66 -7.88 -26.55
CA GLU A 320 14.98 -6.59 -26.41
C GLU A 320 13.78 -6.71 -25.46
N LEU A 321 13.55 -5.65 -24.69
CA LEU A 321 12.42 -5.58 -23.78
C LEU A 321 11.13 -5.26 -24.55
N VAL A 322 10.06 -5.99 -24.24
CA VAL A 322 8.70 -5.73 -24.73
C VAL A 322 8.04 -4.68 -23.85
N ALA A 323 7.44 -3.66 -24.46
CA ALA A 323 6.70 -2.65 -23.71
C ALA A 323 5.34 -3.19 -23.25
N ASP A 324 5.04 -3.06 -21.97
CA ASP A 324 3.70 -3.30 -21.44
C ASP A 324 2.78 -2.10 -21.77
N PRO A 325 1.54 -2.33 -22.28
CA PRO A 325 0.66 -1.25 -22.71
C PRO A 325 0.18 -0.35 -21.56
N ASP A 326 -0.07 -0.91 -20.37
CA ASP A 326 -0.54 -0.13 -19.22
C ASP A 326 0.60 0.71 -18.64
N VAL A 327 1.81 0.15 -18.61
CA VAL A 327 3.03 0.88 -18.24
C VAL A 327 3.31 2.01 -19.23
N ALA A 328 3.22 1.74 -20.53
CA ALA A 328 3.40 2.74 -21.57
C ALA A 328 2.32 3.84 -21.52
N GLU A 329 1.07 3.50 -21.20
CA GLU A 329 0.02 4.49 -20.97
C GLU A 329 0.31 5.36 -19.74
N TRP A 330 0.63 4.74 -18.61
CA TRP A 330 0.96 5.45 -17.38
C TRP A 330 2.17 6.39 -17.57
N GLN A 331 3.25 5.92 -18.20
CA GLN A 331 4.45 6.71 -18.49
C GLN A 331 4.16 7.89 -19.42
N ARG A 332 3.28 7.74 -20.42
CA ARG A 332 2.90 8.85 -21.32
C ARG A 332 2.21 10.01 -20.61
N THR A 333 1.58 9.76 -19.46
CA THR A 333 0.95 10.84 -18.68
C THR A 333 1.94 11.67 -17.87
N GLN A 334 3.15 11.17 -17.65
CA GLN A 334 4.13 11.77 -16.74
C GLN A 334 4.83 12.97 -17.38
N GLN A 335 4.84 14.10 -16.67
CA GLN A 335 5.45 15.35 -17.11
C GLN A 335 6.26 15.98 -15.99
N ALA A 336 7.47 16.44 -16.29
CA ALA A 336 8.29 17.17 -15.32
C ALA A 336 7.71 18.56 -15.05
N HIS A 337 7.42 18.85 -13.79
CA HIS A 337 7.12 20.20 -13.30
C HIS A 337 8.42 20.98 -13.06
N SER A 338 8.35 22.31 -13.03
CA SER A 338 9.51 23.18 -12.80
C SER A 338 10.18 22.98 -11.43
N SER A 339 9.46 22.40 -10.46
CA SER A 339 10.03 21.99 -9.17
C SER A 339 10.94 20.76 -9.28
N GLY A 340 10.84 19.96 -10.34
CA GLY A 340 11.44 18.62 -10.44
C GLY A 340 10.47 17.48 -10.09
N THR A 341 9.28 17.81 -9.59
CA THR A 341 8.20 16.84 -9.38
C THR A 341 7.66 16.31 -10.70
N VAL A 342 7.41 15.02 -10.79
CA VAL A 342 6.74 14.41 -11.94
C VAL A 342 5.23 14.46 -11.70
N VAL A 343 4.50 15.13 -12.58
CA VAL A 343 3.05 15.23 -12.54
C VAL A 343 2.47 14.27 -13.58
N GLY A 344 1.62 13.34 -13.15
CA GLY A 344 1.02 12.33 -14.03
C GLY A 344 -0.42 12.04 -13.69
N ARG A 345 -0.93 10.89 -14.18
CA ARG A 345 -2.28 10.40 -13.87
C ARG A 345 -2.28 8.92 -13.53
N GLU A 346 -3.06 8.55 -12.53
CA GLU A 346 -3.24 7.16 -12.11
C GLU A 346 -4.56 7.03 -11.34
N ALA A 347 -5.30 5.93 -11.53
CA ALA A 347 -6.57 5.66 -10.84
C ALA A 347 -7.61 6.80 -10.92
N GLY A 348 -7.65 7.55 -12.03
CA GLY A 348 -8.56 8.70 -12.19
C GLY A 348 -8.09 9.98 -11.48
N TYR A 349 -6.94 9.98 -10.82
CA TYR A 349 -6.39 11.10 -10.06
C TYR A 349 -5.12 11.66 -10.69
N GLN A 350 -4.73 12.86 -10.25
CA GLN A 350 -3.43 13.41 -10.60
C GLN A 350 -2.38 12.94 -9.59
N THR A 351 -1.25 12.45 -10.09
CA THR A 351 -0.13 12.03 -9.26
C THR A 351 0.92 13.14 -9.20
N LEU A 352 1.49 13.35 -8.01
CA LEU A 352 2.66 14.19 -7.77
C LEU A 352 3.76 13.27 -7.25
N ALA A 353 4.68 12.89 -8.13
CA ALA A 353 5.67 11.86 -7.86
C ALA A 353 7.07 12.44 -7.66
N ASN A 354 7.77 11.97 -6.62
CA ASN A 354 9.13 12.41 -6.28
C ASN A 354 9.95 11.27 -5.68
N TRP A 355 11.27 11.34 -5.87
CA TRP A 355 12.22 10.49 -5.17
C TRP A 355 12.50 11.04 -3.77
N THR A 356 12.64 10.16 -2.79
CA THR A 356 13.06 10.53 -1.43
C THR A 356 14.03 9.51 -0.88
N ILE A 357 15.10 9.98 -0.27
CA ILE A 357 16.01 9.15 0.53
C ILE A 357 15.94 9.64 1.97
N THR A 358 15.60 8.74 2.89
CA THR A 358 15.66 9.00 4.34
C THR A 358 16.71 8.06 4.93
N LYS A 359 17.82 8.64 5.36
CA LYS A 359 18.94 7.89 5.93
C LYS A 359 18.66 7.45 7.36
N PRO A 360 19.31 6.38 7.86
CA PRO A 360 19.20 5.96 9.24
C PRO A 360 19.45 7.09 10.26
N GLY A 361 18.48 7.32 11.14
CA GLY A 361 18.54 8.36 12.18
C GLY A 361 18.19 9.77 11.70
N GLU A 362 17.86 9.95 10.42
CA GLU A 362 17.49 11.23 9.83
C GLU A 362 15.98 11.37 9.59
N THR A 363 15.56 12.61 9.33
CA THR A 363 14.18 12.95 8.97
C THR A 363 14.16 13.68 7.63
N THR A 364 13.37 13.18 6.68
CA THR A 364 13.07 13.86 5.41
C THR A 364 11.70 14.53 5.51
N ILE A 365 11.58 15.77 5.03
CA ILE A 365 10.31 16.52 5.04
C ILE A 365 9.98 16.96 3.62
N LEU A 366 8.85 16.49 3.11
CA LEU A 366 8.30 16.86 1.82
C LEU A 366 7.18 17.87 2.02
N PHE A 367 7.07 18.81 1.08
CA PHE A 367 6.06 19.83 1.09
C PHE A 367 5.44 19.98 -0.30
N TYR A 368 4.12 20.02 -0.34
CA TYR A 368 3.33 20.32 -1.54
C TYR A 368 2.31 21.41 -1.23
N ARG A 369 2.14 22.34 -2.15
CA ARG A 369 1.02 23.28 -2.17
C ARG A 369 0.38 23.26 -3.54
N TYR A 370 -0.93 23.08 -3.59
CA TYR A 370 -1.67 22.99 -4.83
C TYR A 370 -3.07 23.59 -4.70
N ARG A 371 -3.71 23.82 -5.83
CA ARG A 371 -5.10 24.30 -5.93
C ARG A 371 -5.96 23.24 -6.57
N LEU A 372 -7.15 23.00 -6.02
CA LEU A 372 -8.13 22.10 -6.64
C LEU A 372 -8.77 22.74 -7.89
N ALA A 373 -9.08 21.90 -8.89
CA ALA A 373 -9.77 22.36 -10.10
C ALA A 373 -11.22 22.77 -9.83
N THR A 374 -11.90 22.02 -8.95
CA THR A 374 -13.31 22.21 -8.62
C THR A 374 -13.47 23.19 -7.47
N LYS A 375 -14.34 24.19 -7.64
CA LYS A 375 -14.71 25.13 -6.59
C LYS A 375 -15.80 24.54 -5.69
N VAL A 376 -15.72 24.84 -4.39
CA VAL A 376 -16.79 24.55 -3.43
C VAL A 376 -17.85 25.63 -3.53
N ALA A 377 -19.10 25.23 -3.78
CA ALA A 377 -20.23 26.15 -3.84
C ALA A 377 -20.53 26.74 -2.45
N ALA A 378 -20.90 28.02 -2.41
CA ALA A 378 -21.37 28.67 -1.19
C ALA A 378 -22.88 28.37 -0.94
N PRO A 379 -23.31 28.26 0.33
CA PRO A 379 -24.72 28.25 0.70
C PRO A 379 -25.46 29.47 0.16
N ASN A 380 -26.72 29.27 -0.22
CA ASN A 380 -27.61 30.30 -0.73
C ASN A 380 -29.05 30.05 -0.27
N PHE A 381 -29.99 30.91 -0.68
CA PHE A 381 -31.39 30.79 -0.23
C PHE A 381 -32.07 29.46 -0.63
N VAL A 382 -31.71 28.89 -1.79
CA VAL A 382 -32.28 27.63 -2.29
C VAL A 382 -31.57 26.43 -1.66
N ASP A 383 -30.27 26.55 -1.43
CA ASP A 383 -29.46 25.52 -0.80
C ASP A 383 -28.69 26.10 0.41
N PRO A 384 -29.34 26.16 1.60
CA PRO A 384 -28.86 26.91 2.74
C PRO A 384 -27.69 26.25 3.47
N ALA A 385 -27.32 25.03 3.08
CA ALA A 385 -26.20 24.30 3.65
C ALA A 385 -25.38 23.64 2.53
N LYS A 386 -24.07 23.55 2.70
CA LYS A 386 -23.17 22.89 1.75
C LYS A 386 -22.27 21.91 2.46
N THR A 387 -21.78 20.92 1.74
CA THR A 387 -20.81 19.95 2.24
C THR A 387 -19.46 20.18 1.60
N PHE A 388 -18.41 20.07 2.42
CA PHE A 388 -17.06 19.88 1.92
C PHE A 388 -16.39 18.79 2.76
N SER A 389 -15.66 17.91 2.10
CA SER A 389 -14.94 16.84 2.76
C SER A 389 -13.67 16.53 1.99
N VAL A 390 -12.72 15.96 2.73
CA VAL A 390 -11.52 15.35 2.21
C VAL A 390 -11.58 13.85 2.48
N TYR A 391 -11.05 13.07 1.55
CA TYR A 391 -10.91 11.63 1.68
C TYR A 391 -9.42 11.33 1.70
N VAL A 392 -8.93 10.81 2.83
CA VAL A 392 -7.54 10.40 2.95
C VAL A 392 -7.49 8.88 2.81
N ALA A 393 -6.92 8.41 1.70
CA ALA A 393 -6.80 6.98 1.44
C ALA A 393 -5.51 6.45 2.07
N LYS A 394 -5.64 5.41 2.90
CA LYS A 394 -4.52 4.64 3.45
C LYS A 394 -3.82 3.87 2.33
N GLN A 395 -2.49 3.86 2.38
CA GLN A 395 -1.68 2.92 1.60
C GLN A 395 -1.85 1.50 2.20
N PRO A 396 -2.18 0.49 1.39
CA PRO A 396 -2.17 -0.90 1.84
C PRO A 396 -0.82 -1.30 2.48
N GLY A 397 -0.86 -2.14 3.52
CA GLY A 397 0.32 -2.61 4.28
C GLY A 397 1.09 -1.58 5.10
N ASP A 398 0.83 -0.29 4.96
CA ASP A 398 1.41 0.73 5.84
C ASP A 398 0.78 0.68 7.24
N ALA A 399 1.62 0.57 8.27
CA ALA A 399 1.20 0.53 9.67
C ALA A 399 1.78 1.67 10.53
N ARG A 400 2.64 2.53 9.93
CA ARG A 400 3.44 3.54 10.66
C ARG A 400 3.11 4.98 10.28
N SER A 401 1.93 5.21 9.68
CA SER A 401 1.44 6.55 9.35
C SER A 401 0.51 7.14 10.41
N THR A 402 0.80 8.38 10.78
CA THR A 402 -0.11 9.26 11.51
C THR A 402 -0.62 10.37 10.60
N LEU A 403 -1.83 10.86 10.90
CA LEU A 403 -2.53 11.83 10.09
C LEU A 403 -3.02 12.99 10.96
N ARG A 404 -2.74 14.20 10.49
CA ARG A 404 -3.38 15.44 10.91
C ARG A 404 -4.07 16.06 9.69
N VAL A 405 -5.37 16.30 9.78
CA VAL A 405 -6.14 16.98 8.74
C VAL A 405 -6.73 18.26 9.31
N GLU A 406 -6.47 19.39 8.67
CA GLU A 406 -7.09 20.67 8.99
C GLU A 406 -7.95 21.12 7.81
N MET A 407 -9.22 21.40 8.06
CA MET A 407 -10.15 21.91 7.06
C MET A 407 -10.70 23.25 7.52
N ARG A 408 -10.45 24.29 6.72
CA ARG A 408 -10.94 25.64 6.94
C ARG A 408 -11.91 26.04 5.83
N LEU A 409 -13.10 26.45 6.22
CA LEU A 409 -14.14 26.99 5.34
C LEU A 409 -14.05 28.52 5.26
N PRO A 410 -14.77 29.17 4.31
CA PRO A 410 -14.70 30.62 4.16
C PRO A 410 -15.09 31.35 5.44
N ASP A 411 -14.58 32.55 5.65
CA ASP A 411 -14.95 33.36 6.82
C ASP A 411 -16.46 33.68 6.80
N GLY A 412 -17.10 33.68 7.98
CA GLY A 412 -18.57 33.82 8.10
C GLY A 412 -19.34 32.52 7.89
N SER A 413 -18.66 31.39 7.70
CA SER A 413 -19.27 30.05 7.68
C SER A 413 -19.41 29.47 9.09
N VAL A 414 -20.44 28.69 9.32
CA VAL A 414 -20.63 27.93 10.57
C VAL A 414 -20.73 26.43 10.23
N LEU A 415 -19.82 25.64 10.80
CA LEU A 415 -19.92 24.18 10.79
C LEU A 415 -21.04 23.73 11.72
N SER A 416 -22.00 22.98 11.17
CA SER A 416 -23.16 22.44 11.91
C SER A 416 -22.98 20.96 12.25
N HIS A 417 -22.33 20.21 11.36
CA HIS A 417 -22.02 18.79 11.54
C HIS A 417 -20.64 18.49 10.98
N THR A 418 -19.93 17.56 11.61
CA THR A 418 -18.62 17.11 11.15
C THR A 418 -18.53 15.59 11.17
N VAL A 419 -17.64 15.05 10.33
CA VAL A 419 -17.27 13.63 10.29
C VAL A 419 -15.75 13.52 10.22
N PRO A 420 -15.13 12.48 10.82
CA PRO A 420 -15.75 11.52 11.75
C PRO A 420 -16.18 12.17 13.08
N GLN A 421 -16.85 11.42 13.96
CA GLN A 421 -17.18 11.88 15.31
C GLN A 421 -15.97 11.82 16.27
N ASP A 422 -15.10 10.83 16.07
CA ASP A 422 -13.92 10.61 16.91
C ASP A 422 -12.66 11.24 16.31
N GLY A 423 -11.73 11.69 17.16
CA GLY A 423 -10.46 12.29 16.73
C GLY A 423 -10.58 13.68 16.10
N ILE A 424 -11.79 14.23 16.03
CA ILE A 424 -12.09 15.54 15.45
C ILE A 424 -12.19 16.60 16.55
N THR A 425 -11.71 17.80 16.26
CA THR A 425 -11.80 18.97 17.16
C THR A 425 -12.15 20.19 16.34
N GLN A 426 -13.27 20.84 16.68
CA GLN A 426 -13.62 22.12 16.10
C GLN A 426 -12.78 23.22 16.76
N THR A 427 -11.84 23.79 16.02
CA THR A 427 -10.91 24.82 16.52
C THR A 427 -11.44 26.24 16.30
N ALA A 428 -12.42 26.42 15.40
CA ALA A 428 -13.17 27.66 15.20
C ALA A 428 -14.54 27.38 14.57
N GLN A 429 -15.41 28.39 14.44
CA GLN A 429 -16.74 28.24 13.83
C GLN A 429 -16.69 27.68 12.39
N ASN A 430 -15.64 28.02 11.63
CA ASN A 430 -15.42 27.58 10.25
C ASN A 430 -14.22 26.62 10.10
N GLN A 431 -13.70 26.06 11.20
CA GLN A 431 -12.47 25.27 11.15
C GLN A 431 -12.56 24.01 12.02
N VAL A 432 -12.10 22.91 11.43
CA VAL A 432 -12.01 21.62 12.10
C VAL A 432 -10.65 20.98 11.90
N THR A 433 -10.17 20.25 12.90
CA THR A 433 -8.93 19.49 12.85
C THR A 433 -9.17 18.05 13.28
N TYR A 434 -8.76 17.08 12.46
CA TYR A 434 -8.68 15.67 12.82
C TYR A 434 -7.23 15.29 13.15
N ARG A 435 -7.04 14.38 14.13
CA ARG A 435 -5.76 13.73 14.42
C ARG A 435 -5.98 12.24 14.74
N GLY A 436 -5.15 11.37 14.20
CA GLY A 436 -5.16 9.94 14.54
C GLY A 436 -4.17 9.13 13.72
N ASN A 437 -4.12 7.82 13.96
CA ASN A 437 -3.37 6.89 13.13
C ASN A 437 -4.14 6.64 11.83
N LEU A 438 -3.44 6.50 10.70
CA LEU A 438 -4.03 6.20 9.40
C LEU A 438 -4.13 4.68 9.22
N THR A 439 -4.99 4.03 10.01
CA THR A 439 -5.17 2.57 9.97
C THR A 439 -6.18 2.11 8.92
N ARG A 440 -7.00 3.01 8.39
CA ARG A 440 -7.97 2.77 7.30
C ARG A 440 -8.24 4.06 6.55
N ASP A 441 -8.91 3.96 5.41
CA ASP A 441 -9.41 5.14 4.70
C ASP A 441 -10.33 5.97 5.60
N ILE A 442 -10.23 7.29 5.48
CA ILE A 442 -10.98 8.20 6.34
C ILE A 442 -11.51 9.41 5.58
N VAL A 443 -12.78 9.72 5.83
CA VAL A 443 -13.43 10.94 5.35
C VAL A 443 -13.49 11.95 6.49
N ILE A 444 -12.88 13.11 6.27
CA ILE A 444 -12.97 14.24 7.19
C ILE A 444 -13.73 15.35 6.49
N GLY A 445 -14.84 15.80 7.07
CA GLY A 445 -15.69 16.78 6.39
C GLY A 445 -16.71 17.41 7.31
N GLY A 446 -17.54 18.26 6.72
CA GLY A 446 -18.62 18.89 7.45
C GLY A 446 -19.67 19.57 6.59
N VAL A 447 -20.82 19.78 7.21
CA VAL A 447 -21.94 20.56 6.69
C VAL A 447 -21.80 21.98 7.23
N TRP A 448 -21.87 22.97 6.34
CA TRP A 448 -21.73 24.37 6.73
C TRP A 448 -22.83 25.26 6.16
N THR A 449 -23.19 26.28 6.94
CA THR A 449 -24.14 27.32 6.58
C THR A 449 -23.44 28.67 6.58
N LYS A 450 -24.09 29.67 5.97
CA LYS A 450 -23.68 31.06 6.13
C LYS A 450 -24.29 31.61 7.42
N ASN A 451 -23.49 32.31 8.22
CA ASN A 451 -23.96 33.02 9.42
C ASN A 451 -24.90 34.18 9.07
#